data_AF-A0A3B9L2V3-F1
#
_entry.id   AF-A0A3B9L2V3-F1
#
_cell.length_a   1.000
_cell.length_b   1.000
_cell.length_c   1.000
_cell.angle_alpha   90.00
_cell.angle_beta   90.00
_cell.angle_gamma   90.00
#
_symmetry.space_group_name_H-M   'P 1'
#
loop_
_entity.id
_entity.type
_entity.pdbx_description
1 polymer ?
#
loop_
_entity_poly.entity_id
_entity_poly.type
_entity_poly.pdbx_seq_one_letter_code
_entity_poly.pdbx_strand_id
1 'polypeptide(L)'
;MVFAGFLACAPAYADSKSETDPTDVIGTWSFQTKPYRGGECMMSGTMYLSPHPEDGQYACELTAVEVCSMWGRSVVRQSCQARRFGNQISIRSQIEEMLEAKVEGLVYVPDNFTLTVQSADRMFGALVSAVTAPAEFRRATDGIS
;
A
#
# COMPACT_ATOMS: atom_id res chain seq x y z
N MET A 1 45.59 53.91 -10.33
CA MET A 1 44.50 53.60 -9.37
C MET A 1 43.68 52.48 -9.95
N VAL A 2 43.76 51.28 -9.37
CA VAL A 2 43.04 50.08 -9.82
C VAL A 2 41.81 49.94 -8.94
N PHE A 3 40.61 50.01 -9.53
CA PHE A 3 39.36 49.68 -8.85
C PHE A 3 39.12 48.17 -8.99
N ALA A 4 39.28 47.42 -7.90
CA ALA A 4 38.90 46.02 -7.82
C ALA A 4 37.40 45.93 -7.49
N GLY A 5 36.60 45.43 -8.44
CA GLY A 5 35.18 45.16 -8.26
C GLY A 5 34.98 43.83 -7.54
N PHE A 6 34.40 43.87 -6.34
CA PHE A 6 33.96 42.69 -5.59
C PHE A 6 32.72 42.06 -6.25
N LEU A 7 32.86 40.85 -6.79
CA LEU A 7 31.76 39.97 -7.17
C LEU A 7 31.16 39.36 -5.89
N ALA A 8 29.99 39.84 -5.47
CA ALA A 8 29.22 39.25 -4.39
C ALA A 8 28.49 37.99 -4.91
N CYS A 9 28.96 36.80 -4.51
CA CYS A 9 28.21 35.56 -4.69
C CYS A 9 27.00 35.57 -3.75
N ALA A 10 25.79 35.61 -4.30
CA ALA A 10 24.57 35.35 -3.54
C ALA A 10 24.53 33.84 -3.17
N PRO A 11 24.13 33.48 -1.94
CA PRO A 11 23.90 32.08 -1.60
C PRO A 11 22.64 31.61 -2.35
N ALA A 12 22.83 30.65 -3.24
CA ALA A 12 21.72 29.86 -3.77
C ALA A 12 21.17 29.01 -2.61
N TYR A 13 20.00 29.36 -2.09
CA TYR A 13 19.23 28.48 -1.24
C TYR A 13 18.73 27.32 -2.10
N ALA A 14 19.48 26.22 -2.11
CA ALA A 14 18.96 24.93 -2.56
C ALA A 14 17.92 24.50 -1.52
N ASP A 15 16.65 24.52 -1.90
CA ASP A 15 15.54 23.99 -1.12
C ASP A 15 15.71 22.47 -1.02
N SER A 16 16.46 22.01 -0.02
CA SER A 16 16.60 20.59 0.29
C SER A 16 15.36 20.13 1.05
N LYS A 17 14.21 20.13 0.37
CA LYS A 17 13.03 19.38 0.80
C LYS A 17 12.95 18.08 0.02
N SER A 18 13.44 17.02 0.63
CA SER A 18 12.77 15.72 0.50
C SER A 18 12.68 15.10 1.89
N GLU A 19 12.05 15.85 2.79
CA GLU A 19 11.28 15.21 3.85
C GLU A 19 10.13 14.52 3.09
N THR A 20 10.17 13.19 2.96
CA THR A 20 9.12 12.43 2.26
C THR A 20 7.79 12.83 2.88
N ASP A 21 6.94 13.48 2.09
CA ASP A 21 5.64 13.93 2.55
C ASP A 21 4.90 12.70 3.11
N PRO A 22 4.59 12.66 4.42
CA PRO A 22 3.87 11.53 5.00
C PRO A 22 2.46 11.41 4.42
N THR A 23 2.02 12.39 3.63
CA THR A 23 0.79 12.35 2.86
C THR A 23 0.96 11.77 1.45
N ASP A 24 2.18 11.50 0.97
CA ASP A 24 2.32 10.72 -0.26
C ASP A 24 2.04 9.25 0.02
N VAL A 25 1.09 8.67 -0.72
CA VAL A 25 0.69 7.26 -0.65
C VAL A 25 0.91 6.53 -1.96
N ILE A 26 1.34 7.24 -3.01
CA ILE A 26 1.63 6.66 -4.31
C ILE A 26 2.87 5.78 -4.21
N GLY A 27 2.87 4.69 -4.99
CA GLY A 27 3.96 3.74 -5.09
C GLY A 27 3.59 2.37 -4.54
N THR A 28 4.64 1.56 -4.31
CA THR A 28 4.50 0.15 -3.95
C THR A 28 4.52 -0.04 -2.44
N TRP A 29 3.61 -0.88 -1.97
CA TRP A 29 3.42 -1.25 -0.58
C TRP A 29 3.40 -2.77 -0.45
N SER A 30 4.07 -3.29 0.56
CA SER A 30 3.89 -4.67 1.01
C SER A 30 2.94 -4.68 2.20
N PHE A 31 2.07 -5.68 2.30
CA PHE A 31 1.18 -5.81 3.44
C PHE A 31 1.22 -7.19 4.07
N GLN A 32 0.84 -7.24 5.34
CA GLN A 32 0.58 -8.48 6.06
C GLN A 32 -0.55 -8.27 7.08
N THR A 33 -1.44 -9.26 7.19
CA THR A 33 -2.44 -9.29 8.24
C THR A 33 -1.87 -9.93 9.51
N LYS A 34 -2.48 -9.66 10.66
CA LYS A 34 -2.40 -10.59 11.80
C LYS A 34 -3.09 -11.91 11.41
N PRO A 35 -2.69 -13.04 12.03
CA PRO A 35 -3.41 -14.30 11.85
C PRO A 35 -4.90 -14.14 12.20
N TYR A 36 -5.77 -14.77 11.43
CA TYR A 36 -7.23 -14.78 11.62
C TYR A 36 -7.78 -16.21 11.49
N ARG A 37 -9.10 -16.37 11.64
CA ARG A 37 -9.76 -17.70 11.70
C ARG A 37 -9.10 -18.62 12.75
N GLY A 38 -8.94 -18.11 13.97
CA GLY A 38 -8.31 -18.87 15.07
C GLY A 38 -6.78 -19.00 14.95
N GLY A 39 -6.14 -18.28 14.02
CA GLY A 39 -4.71 -18.37 13.77
C GLY A 39 -4.34 -19.28 12.61
N GLU A 40 -5.33 -19.90 11.97
CA GLU A 40 -5.11 -20.85 10.87
C GLU A 40 -4.77 -20.17 9.54
N CYS A 41 -5.15 -18.90 9.36
CA CYS A 41 -4.94 -18.17 8.12
C CYS A 41 -4.18 -16.87 8.35
N MET A 42 -3.33 -16.51 7.40
CA MET A 42 -2.67 -15.21 7.32
C MET A 42 -2.60 -14.78 5.85
N MET A 43 -2.72 -13.47 5.63
CA MET A 43 -2.61 -12.90 4.29
C MET A 43 -1.43 -11.93 4.21
N SER A 44 -0.72 -11.96 3.11
CA SER A 44 0.30 -10.98 2.75
C SER A 44 0.19 -10.62 1.27
N GLY A 45 0.98 -9.65 0.82
CA GLY A 45 1.04 -9.35 -0.60
C GLY A 45 1.62 -7.98 -0.91
N THR A 46 1.43 -7.54 -2.14
CA THR A 46 1.89 -6.25 -2.63
C THR A 46 0.75 -5.46 -3.25
N MET A 47 0.81 -4.14 -3.11
CA MET A 47 -0.11 -3.19 -3.69
C MET A 47 0.68 -2.07 -4.35
N TYR A 48 0.27 -1.67 -5.55
CA TYR A 48 0.77 -0.47 -6.21
C TYR A 48 -0.35 0.56 -6.30
N LEU A 49 -0.16 1.72 -5.66
CA LEU A 49 -1.08 2.87 -5.74
C LEU A 49 -0.57 3.85 -6.81
N SER A 50 -1.44 4.22 -7.74
CA SER A 50 -1.13 5.16 -8.83
C SER A 50 -2.09 6.37 -8.82
N PRO A 51 -1.67 7.51 -9.40
CA PRO A 51 -2.52 8.69 -9.48
C PRO A 51 -3.85 8.43 -10.19
N HIS A 52 -4.90 9.14 -9.75
CA HIS A 52 -6.20 9.20 -10.42
C HIS A 52 -6.51 10.65 -10.83
N PRO A 53 -7.29 10.90 -11.91
CA PRO A 53 -7.68 12.26 -12.29
C PRO A 53 -8.49 13.02 -11.25
N GLU A 54 -9.20 12.30 -10.37
CA GLU A 54 -9.97 12.90 -9.27
C GLU A 54 -9.15 12.97 -7.98
N ASP A 55 -9.09 14.16 -7.39
CA ASP A 55 -8.33 14.41 -6.16
C ASP A 55 -8.75 13.49 -5.00
N GLY A 56 -7.75 12.98 -4.29
CA GLY A 56 -7.95 12.06 -3.16
C GLY A 56 -8.39 10.65 -3.57
N GLN A 57 -8.42 10.34 -4.87
CA GLN A 57 -8.61 8.98 -5.38
C GLN A 57 -7.32 8.46 -6.00
N TYR A 58 -7.19 7.14 -6.01
CA TYR A 58 -6.04 6.42 -6.53
C TYR A 58 -6.52 5.13 -7.18
N ALA A 59 -5.98 4.80 -8.34
CA ALA A 59 -6.09 3.46 -8.86
C ALA A 59 -5.07 2.57 -8.15
N CYS A 60 -5.35 1.28 -8.03
CA CYS A 60 -4.37 0.35 -7.52
C CYS A 60 -4.45 -1.05 -8.14
N GLU A 61 -3.31 -1.72 -8.11
CA GLU A 61 -3.16 -3.13 -8.42
C GLU A 61 -2.70 -3.86 -7.16
N LEU A 62 -3.32 -4.98 -6.84
CA LEU A 62 -3.11 -5.75 -5.62
C LEU A 62 -2.87 -7.22 -5.97
N THR A 63 -1.79 -7.79 -5.47
CA THR A 63 -1.57 -9.24 -5.47
C THR A 63 -1.55 -9.74 -4.04
N ALA A 64 -2.54 -10.54 -3.66
CA ALA A 64 -2.69 -11.09 -2.32
C ALA A 64 -2.33 -12.58 -2.31
N VAL A 65 -1.66 -13.01 -1.24
CA VAL A 65 -1.36 -14.39 -0.91
C VAL A 65 -2.02 -14.71 0.42
N GLU A 66 -3.02 -15.59 0.41
CA GLU A 66 -3.63 -16.15 1.62
C GLU A 66 -3.04 -17.54 1.84
N VAL A 67 -2.45 -17.78 3.01
CA VAL A 67 -2.01 -19.12 3.43
C VAL A 67 -2.84 -19.54 4.62
N CYS A 68 -3.50 -20.68 4.47
CA CYS A 68 -4.26 -21.33 5.53
C CYS A 68 -3.74 -22.75 5.74
N SER A 69 -3.41 -23.11 6.99
CA SER A 69 -2.92 -24.45 7.38
C SER A 69 -3.77 -25.60 6.85
N MET A 70 -5.10 -25.46 6.91
CA MET A 70 -6.07 -26.50 6.57
C MET A 70 -6.55 -26.45 5.11
N TRP A 71 -6.52 -25.27 4.50
CA TRP A 71 -7.14 -25.03 3.18
C TRP A 71 -6.10 -24.79 2.07
N GLY A 72 -4.82 -24.74 2.43
CA GLY A 72 -3.74 -24.49 1.48
C GLY A 72 -3.55 -23.00 1.21
N ARG A 73 -3.07 -22.69 0.01
CA ARG A 73 -2.67 -21.35 -0.40
C ARG A 73 -3.53 -20.85 -1.55
N SER A 74 -3.79 -19.54 -1.55
CA SER A 74 -4.41 -18.83 -2.68
C SER A 74 -3.56 -17.63 -3.04
N VAL A 75 -3.44 -17.37 -4.33
CA VAL A 75 -2.76 -16.20 -4.89
C VAL A 75 -3.73 -15.52 -5.83
N VAL A 76 -4.04 -14.25 -5.58
CA VAL A 76 -5.12 -13.54 -6.27
C VAL A 76 -4.63 -12.18 -6.74
N ARG A 77 -4.81 -11.91 -8.04
CA ARG A 77 -4.57 -10.61 -8.64
C ARG A 77 -5.89 -9.84 -8.69
N GLN A 78 -5.84 -8.58 -8.28
CA GLN A 78 -6.99 -7.72 -8.10
C GLN A 78 -6.68 -6.31 -8.58
N SER A 79 -7.63 -5.70 -9.28
CA SER A 79 -7.66 -4.26 -9.47
C SER A 79 -8.36 -3.62 -8.27
N CYS A 80 -8.04 -2.38 -7.96
CA CYS A 80 -8.68 -1.68 -6.85
C CYS A 80 -8.74 -0.16 -7.04
N GLN A 81 -9.63 0.46 -6.28
CA GLN A 81 -9.74 1.90 -6.13
C GLN A 81 -9.56 2.25 -4.66
N ALA A 82 -8.66 3.19 -4.39
CA ALA A 82 -8.44 3.74 -3.07
C ALA A 82 -8.96 5.18 -3.00
N ARG A 83 -9.60 5.51 -1.89
CA ARG A 83 -10.07 6.86 -1.60
C ARG A 83 -9.55 7.32 -0.25
N ARG A 84 -8.99 8.52 -0.23
CA ARG A 84 -8.37 9.13 0.94
C ARG A 84 -9.21 10.26 1.49
N PHE A 85 -9.29 10.31 2.82
CA PHE A 85 -9.86 11.42 3.58
C PHE A 85 -8.96 11.73 4.77
N GLY A 86 -8.24 12.85 4.73
CA GLY A 86 -7.24 13.17 5.76
C GLY A 86 -6.12 12.14 5.78
N ASN A 87 -5.97 11.42 6.90
CA ASN A 87 -5.02 10.30 7.04
C ASN A 87 -5.69 8.92 6.90
N GLN A 88 -6.97 8.84 6.55
CA GLN A 88 -7.66 7.58 6.34
C GLN A 88 -7.69 7.21 4.85
N ILE A 89 -7.51 5.93 4.53
CA ILE A 89 -7.65 5.37 3.18
C ILE A 89 -8.64 4.20 3.23
N SER A 90 -9.63 4.24 2.35
CA SER A 90 -10.52 3.10 2.07
C SER A 90 -10.15 2.51 0.72
N ILE A 91 -9.95 1.20 0.65
CA ILE A 91 -9.57 0.48 -0.57
C ILE A 91 -10.68 -0.52 -0.91
N ARG A 92 -11.15 -0.48 -2.15
CA ARG A 92 -12.16 -1.39 -2.69
C ARG A 92 -11.59 -2.14 -3.89
N SER A 93 -11.63 -3.46 -3.83
CA SER A 93 -10.97 -4.32 -4.81
C SER A 93 -11.98 -5.10 -5.64
N GLN A 94 -11.51 -5.57 -6.80
CA GLN A 94 -12.21 -6.49 -7.69
C GLN A 94 -11.25 -7.62 -8.07
N ILE A 95 -11.74 -8.86 -8.07
CA ILE A 95 -10.93 -10.01 -8.47
C ILE A 95 -10.78 -9.98 -9.98
N GLU A 96 -9.54 -9.91 -10.43
CA GLU A 96 -9.20 -10.02 -11.86
C GLU A 96 -8.87 -11.46 -12.21
N GLU A 97 -8.11 -12.14 -11.35
CA GLU A 97 -7.59 -13.47 -11.65
C GLU A 97 -7.20 -14.23 -10.38
N MET A 98 -7.60 -15.50 -10.32
CA MET A 98 -7.10 -16.47 -9.33
C MET A 98 -5.86 -17.14 -9.91
N LEU A 99 -4.67 -16.69 -9.51
CA LEU A 99 -3.39 -17.27 -9.95
C LEU A 99 -3.14 -18.64 -9.29
N GLU A 100 -3.62 -18.81 -8.07
CA GLU A 100 -3.66 -20.08 -7.35
C GLU A 100 -4.91 -20.09 -6.47
N ALA A 101 -5.63 -21.21 -6.47
CA ALA A 101 -6.83 -21.38 -5.64
C ALA A 101 -6.58 -22.44 -4.57
N LYS A 102 -7.06 -22.15 -3.36
CA LYS A 102 -7.25 -23.14 -2.30
C LYS A 102 -8.20 -24.25 -2.76
N VAL A 103 -8.27 -25.31 -1.95
CA VAL A 103 -9.11 -26.50 -2.20
C VAL A 103 -10.48 -26.15 -2.80
N GLU A 104 -10.90 -26.91 -3.81
CA GLU A 104 -12.16 -26.72 -4.53
C GLU A 104 -13.36 -26.55 -3.57
N GLY A 105 -14.23 -25.57 -3.86
CA GLY A 105 -15.46 -25.30 -3.12
C GLY A 105 -15.41 -24.12 -2.14
N LEU A 106 -14.23 -23.52 -1.90
CA LEU A 106 -14.12 -22.29 -1.10
C LEU A 106 -14.19 -21.04 -1.98
N VAL A 107 -15.16 -20.16 -1.70
CA VAL A 107 -15.31 -18.88 -2.40
C VAL A 107 -14.28 -17.88 -1.89
N TYR A 108 -13.51 -17.30 -2.81
CA TYR A 108 -12.67 -16.13 -2.54
C TYR A 108 -13.48 -14.85 -2.82
N VAL A 109 -13.29 -13.81 -2.00
CA VAL A 109 -13.96 -12.51 -2.18
C VAL A 109 -12.92 -11.40 -2.29
N PRO A 110 -13.23 -10.24 -2.90
CA PRO A 110 -12.26 -9.19 -3.06
C PRO A 110 -11.69 -8.65 -1.74
N ASP A 111 -10.38 -8.39 -1.69
CA ASP A 111 -9.69 -7.89 -0.50
C ASP A 111 -9.79 -6.36 -0.37
N ASN A 112 -10.67 -5.90 0.50
CA ASN A 112 -10.88 -4.48 0.79
C ASN A 112 -10.14 -4.12 2.07
N PHE A 113 -9.68 -2.88 2.16
CA PHE A 113 -8.95 -2.41 3.34
C PHE A 113 -9.51 -1.07 3.83
N THR A 114 -9.37 -0.84 5.13
CA THR A 114 -9.48 0.50 5.72
C THR A 114 -8.23 0.74 6.54
N LEU A 115 -7.47 1.76 6.19
CA LEU A 115 -6.12 2.03 6.70
C LEU A 115 -6.03 3.46 7.23
N THR A 116 -5.15 3.65 8.20
CA THR A 116 -4.66 4.94 8.67
C THR A 116 -3.22 5.10 8.22
N VAL A 117 -2.92 6.18 7.50
CA VAL A 117 -1.57 6.62 7.19
C VAL A 117 -0.94 7.16 8.47
N GLN A 118 0.15 6.54 8.89
CA GLN A 118 0.84 6.89 10.14
C GLN A 118 2.16 7.61 9.89
N SER A 119 2.82 7.28 8.79
CA SER A 119 4.06 7.90 8.32
C SER A 119 4.19 7.68 6.81
N ALA A 120 5.22 8.27 6.21
CA ALA A 120 5.54 8.04 4.81
C ALA A 120 5.71 6.55 4.49
N ASP A 121 6.27 5.75 5.39
CA ASP A 121 6.60 4.33 5.17
C ASP A 121 5.61 3.33 5.78
N ARG A 122 4.53 3.80 6.43
CA ARG A 122 3.62 2.93 7.18
C ARG A 122 2.16 3.34 7.08
N MET A 123 1.32 2.35 6.80
CA MET A 123 -0.12 2.40 7.07
C MET A 123 -0.56 1.22 7.92
N PHE A 124 -1.58 1.42 8.74
CA PHE A 124 -2.11 0.36 9.59
C PHE A 124 -3.64 0.44 9.65
N GLY A 125 -4.30 -0.70 9.68
CA GLY A 125 -5.75 -0.75 9.80
C GLY A 125 -6.24 -2.18 9.73
N ALA A 126 -7.20 -2.46 8.85
CA ALA A 126 -7.77 -3.79 8.72
C ALA A 126 -8.12 -4.16 7.28
N LEU A 127 -7.96 -5.45 6.97
CA LEU A 127 -8.73 -6.16 5.94
C LEU A 127 -10.20 -6.16 6.35
N VAL A 128 -11.11 -5.84 5.44
CA VAL A 128 -12.57 -5.77 5.65
C VAL A 128 -13.30 -6.41 4.47
N SER A 129 -13.25 -7.74 4.41
CA SER A 129 -13.80 -8.55 3.31
C SER A 129 -14.68 -9.69 3.83
N ALA A 130 -14.43 -10.95 3.45
CA ALA A 130 -15.12 -12.11 4.05
C ALA A 130 -14.84 -12.25 5.54
N VAL A 131 -13.72 -11.66 6.00
CA VAL A 131 -13.32 -11.58 7.40
C VAL A 131 -12.78 -10.19 7.68
N THR A 132 -12.64 -9.89 8.98
CA THR A 132 -11.90 -8.72 9.44
C THR A 132 -10.61 -9.16 10.12
N ALA A 133 -9.48 -8.59 9.71
CA ALA A 133 -8.18 -8.86 10.30
C ALA A 133 -7.32 -7.59 10.31
N PRO A 134 -6.61 -7.26 11.41
CA PRO A 134 -5.67 -6.15 11.41
C PRO A 134 -4.61 -6.33 10.32
N ALA A 135 -4.27 -5.27 9.62
CA ALA A 135 -3.31 -5.28 8.52
C ALA A 135 -2.31 -4.14 8.66
N GLU A 136 -1.04 -4.44 8.40
CA GLU A 136 0.04 -3.46 8.32
C GLU A 136 0.56 -3.40 6.89
N PHE A 137 0.73 -2.18 6.39
CA PHE A 137 1.33 -1.88 5.10
C PHE A 137 2.64 -1.14 5.33
N ARG A 138 3.68 -1.55 4.62
CA ARG A 138 5.01 -0.93 4.62
C ARG A 138 5.39 -0.56 3.20
N ARG A 139 6.03 0.60 3.00
CA ARG A 139 6.59 0.92 1.68
C ARG A 139 7.53 -0.19 1.27
N ALA A 140 7.37 -0.69 0.05
CA ALA A 140 8.34 -1.59 -0.53
C ALA A 140 9.57 -0.76 -0.90
N THR A 141 10.57 -0.72 -0.01
CA THR A 141 11.91 -0.26 -0.38
C THR A 141 12.51 -1.29 -1.32
N ASP A 142 13.06 -0.85 -2.45
CA ASP A 142 13.60 -1.70 -3.51
C ASP A 142 14.44 -2.86 -2.97
N GLY A 143 14.00 -4.10 -3.24
CA GLY A 143 14.80 -5.32 -3.17
C GLY A 143 14.67 -6.16 -1.89
N ILE A 144 14.04 -7.32 -2.03
CA ILE A 144 14.37 -8.62 -1.41
C ILE A 144 14.77 -8.59 0.08
N SER A 145 13.92 -9.18 0.93
CA SER A 145 14.39 -9.90 2.13
C SER A 145 14.46 -11.39 1.84
#